data_AF-A0AA85AZF2-F1
#
_entry.id   AF-A0AA85AZF2-F1
#
_cell.length_a   1.000
_cell.length_b   1.000
_cell.length_c   1.000
_cell.angle_alpha   90.00
_cell.angle_beta   90.00
_cell.angle_gamma   90.00
#
_symmetry.space_group_name_H-M   'P 1'
#
loop_
_entity.id
_entity.type
_entity.pdbx_description
1 polymer ?
#
loop_
_entity_poly.entity_id
_entity_poly.type
_entity_poly.pdbx_seq_one_letter_code
_entity_poly.pdbx_strand_id
1 'polypeptide(L)'
;MDIICLMTELIFRFHQILATDLETFSRHAKRSTVTVDDVFCFVRRNPQLLQHLTDYHKNQIRNSKQESDLSSETFKTKPKLKAAKKKSNLNKIGFNETNKPDEAVQTL
;
A
#
# COMPACT_ATOMS: atom_id res chain seq x y z
N MET A 1 27.55 23.78 -13.76
CA MET A 1 26.26 23.29 -14.31
C MET A 1 26.17 21.76 -14.26
N ASP A 2 27.16 21.11 -13.64
CA ASP A 2 27.53 19.72 -13.94
C ASP A 2 26.84 18.71 -13.02
N ILE A 3 26.47 19.14 -11.81
CA ILE A 3 25.73 18.30 -10.85
C ILE A 3 24.37 17.92 -11.42
N ILE A 4 23.66 18.86 -12.06
CA ILE A 4 22.34 18.59 -12.64
C ILE A 4 22.48 17.56 -13.76
N CYS A 5 23.46 17.73 -14.65
CA CYS A 5 23.76 16.78 -15.73
C CYS A 5 24.05 15.37 -15.19
N LEU A 6 24.93 15.28 -14.18
CA LEU A 6 25.28 14.01 -13.54
C LEU A 6 24.06 13.34 -12.88
N MET A 7 23.23 14.11 -12.17
CA MET A 7 22.02 13.59 -11.53
C MET A 7 21.02 13.10 -12.57
N THR A 8 20.84 13.83 -13.68
CA THR A 8 19.96 13.40 -14.78
C THR A 8 20.44 12.09 -15.39
N GLU A 9 21.74 11.95 -15.68
CA GLU A 9 22.30 10.71 -16.23
C GLU A 9 22.12 9.53 -15.26
N LEU A 10 22.37 9.75 -13.96
CA LEU A 10 22.17 8.74 -12.93
C LEU A 10 20.72 8.28 -12.84
N ILE A 11 19.77 9.22 -12.79
CA ILE A 11 18.33 8.92 -12.71
C ILE A 11 17.85 8.20 -13.97
N PHE A 12 18.39 8.57 -15.14
CA PHE A 12 18.04 7.93 -16.40
C PHE A 12 18.47 6.46 -16.41
N ARG A 13 19.71 6.16 -16.01
CA ARG A 13 20.20 4.77 -15.89
C ARG A 13 19.42 3.98 -14.84
N PHE A 14 19.08 4.62 -13.72
CA PHE A 14 18.24 3.99 -12.69
C PHE A 14 16.83 3.65 -13.21
N HIS A 15 16.23 4.53 -14.02
CA HIS A 15 14.91 4.28 -14.61
C HIS A 15 14.89 3.06 -15.53
N GLN A 16 15.97 2.81 -16.26
CA GLN A 16 16.06 1.63 -17.11
C GLN A 16 16.00 0.34 -16.27
N ILE A 17 16.72 0.30 -15.16
CA ILE A 17 16.71 -0.84 -14.22
C ILE A 17 15.32 -0.96 -13.56
N LEU A 18 14.77 0.16 -13.08
CA LEU A 18 13.44 0.21 -12.47
C LEU A 18 12.36 -0.34 -13.42
N ALA A 19 12.37 0.05 -14.69
CA ALA A 19 11.40 -0.41 -15.68
C ALA A 19 11.49 -1.93 -15.90
N THR A 20 12.71 -2.47 -16.05
CA THR A 20 12.93 -3.92 -16.18
C THR A 20 12.49 -4.70 -14.94
N ASP A 21 12.76 -4.17 -13.74
CA ASP A 21 12.34 -4.78 -12.49
C ASP A 21 10.80 -4.83 -12.39
N LEU A 22 10.11 -3.71 -12.68
CA LEU A 22 8.65 -3.64 -12.64
C LEU A 22 7.98 -4.57 -13.67
N GLU A 23 8.53 -4.65 -14.89
CA GLU A 23 8.03 -5.58 -15.90
C GLU A 23 8.18 -7.04 -15.41
N THR A 24 9.34 -7.36 -14.82
CA THR A 24 9.62 -8.69 -14.29
C THR A 24 8.67 -9.05 -13.15
N PHE A 25 8.36 -8.12 -12.25
CA PHE A 25 7.39 -8.36 -11.16
C PHE A 25 5.97 -8.58 -11.67
N SER A 26 5.52 -7.78 -12.64
CA SER A 26 4.20 -7.97 -13.26
C SER A 26 4.11 -9.34 -13.95
N ARG A 27 5.14 -9.73 -14.72
CA ARG A 27 5.23 -11.04 -15.38
C ARG A 27 5.29 -12.19 -14.38
N HIS A 28 5.98 -12.03 -13.25
CA HIS A 28 6.02 -13.02 -12.17
C HIS A 28 4.62 -13.32 -11.62
N ALA A 29 3.77 -12.30 -11.52
CA ALA A 29 2.38 -12.43 -11.13
C ALA A 29 1.42 -12.81 -12.29
N LYS A 30 1.95 -13.20 -13.46
CA LYS A 30 1.20 -13.51 -14.69
C LYS A 30 0.33 -12.33 -15.19
N ARG A 31 0.70 -11.10 -14.85
CA ARG A 31 0.07 -9.87 -15.33
C ARG A 31 0.90 -9.28 -16.46
N SER A 32 0.25 -8.60 -17.40
CA SER A 32 0.90 -7.77 -18.43
C SER A 32 0.89 -6.28 -18.09
N THR A 33 0.12 -5.91 -17.06
CA THR A 33 -0.05 -4.53 -16.60
C THR A 33 0.60 -4.37 -15.24
N VAL A 34 1.43 -3.35 -15.10
CA VAL A 34 2.09 -3.00 -13.83
C VAL A 34 1.07 -2.44 -12.84
N THR A 35 1.04 -2.98 -11.63
CA THR A 35 0.14 -2.55 -10.54
C THR A 35 0.94 -2.01 -9.35
N VAL A 36 0.24 -1.48 -8.35
CA VAL A 36 0.86 -0.94 -7.11
C VAL A 36 1.66 -2.02 -6.36
N ASP A 37 1.23 -3.28 -6.44
CA ASP A 37 1.93 -4.42 -5.82
C ASP A 37 3.35 -4.60 -6.38
N ASP A 38 3.58 -4.30 -7.66
CA ASP A 38 4.89 -4.40 -8.29
C ASP A 38 5.82 -3.30 -7.75
N VAL A 39 5.28 -2.11 -7.46
CA VAL A 39 6.01 -1.00 -6.82
C VAL A 39 6.33 -1.34 -5.36
N PHE A 40 5.42 -1.97 -4.62
CA PHE A 40 5.69 -2.46 -3.27
C PHE A 40 6.79 -3.54 -3.26
N CYS A 41 6.80 -4.43 -4.26
CA CYS A 41 7.85 -5.42 -4.43
C CYS A 41 9.22 -4.75 -4.68
N PHE A 42 9.26 -3.68 -5.48
CA PHE A 42 10.49 -2.93 -5.75
C PHE A 42 11.10 -2.32 -4.48
N VAL A 43 10.27 -1.66 -3.66
CA VAL A 43 10.75 -0.95 -2.45
C VAL A 43 11.00 -1.86 -1.25
N ARG A 44 10.72 -3.17 -1.34
CA ARG A 44 10.81 -4.13 -0.22
C ARG A 44 12.15 -4.15 0.52
N ARG A 45 13.24 -3.75 -0.14
CA ARG A 45 14.59 -3.70 0.44
C ARG A 45 14.78 -2.54 1.43
N ASN A 46 13.91 -1.53 1.38
CA ASN A 46 13.92 -0.40 2.30
C ASN A 46 12.61 -0.38 3.10
N PRO A 47 12.61 -0.89 4.35
CA PRO A 47 11.38 -1.01 5.14
C PRO A 47 10.76 0.34 5.50
N GLN A 48 11.55 1.39 5.69
CA GLN A 48 11.03 2.74 5.96
C GLN A 48 10.28 3.31 4.75
N LEU A 49 10.85 3.13 3.55
CA LEU A 49 10.21 3.55 2.30
C LEU A 49 8.93 2.75 2.03
N LEU A 50 8.96 1.45 2.30
CA LEU A 50 7.78 0.59 2.16
C LEU A 50 6.63 1.05 3.07
N GLN A 51 6.91 1.38 4.33
CA GLN A 51 5.91 1.90 5.26
C GLN A 51 5.30 3.21 4.73
N HIS A 52 6.14 4.17 4.37
CA HIS A 52 5.69 5.47 3.87
C HIS A 52 4.83 5.34 2.60
N LEU A 53 5.24 4.50 1.65
CA LEU A 53 4.47 4.27 0.43
C LEU A 53 3.15 3.55 0.71
N THR A 54 3.14 2.63 1.66
CA THR A 54 1.92 1.92 2.09
C THR A 54 0.91 2.88 2.69
N ASP A 55 1.36 3.79 3.56
CA ASP A 55 0.49 4.78 4.20
C ASP A 55 -0.02 5.82 3.20
N TYR A 56 0.83 6.23 2.24
CA TYR A 56 0.40 7.06 1.12
C TYR A 56 -0.69 6.38 0.28
N HIS A 57 -0.52 5.11 -0.08
CA HIS A 57 -1.50 4.35 -0.86
C HIS A 57 -2.84 4.20 -0.12
N LYS A 58 -2.82 3.93 1.19
CA LYS A 58 -4.04 3.89 2.02
C LYS A 58 -4.78 5.24 2.02
N ASN A 59 -4.05 6.34 2.13
CA ASN A 59 -4.62 7.68 2.12
C ASN A 59 -5.25 8.02 0.76
N GLN A 60 -4.62 7.62 -0.36
CA GLN A 60 -5.18 7.81 -1.70
C GLN A 60 -6.51 7.08 -1.88
N ILE A 61 -6.60 5.82 -1.44
CA ILE A 61 -7.85 5.04 -1.48
C ILE A 61 -8.96 5.70 -0.64
N ARG A 62 -8.61 6.29 0.51
CA ARG A 62 -9.58 7.00 1.37
C ARG A 62 -10.12 8.24 0.68
N ASN A 63 -9.26 9.01 0.02
CA ASN A 63 -9.67 10.23 -0.67
C ASN A 63 -10.59 9.93 -1.86
N SER A 64 -10.33 8.87 -2.63
CA SER A 64 -11.21 8.45 -3.74
C SER A 64 -12.60 7.99 -3.29
N LYS A 65 -12.78 7.55 -2.03
CA LYS A 65 -14.10 7.19 -1.48
C LYS A 65 -14.92 8.38 -1.01
N GLN A 66 -14.28 9.47 -0.58
CA GLN A 66 -15.00 10.66 -0.13
C GLN A 66 -15.65 11.41 -1.30
N GLU A 67 -15.12 11.29 -2.51
CA GLU A 67 -15.66 11.95 -3.70
C GLU A 67 -16.94 11.26 -4.23
N SER A 68 -17.12 9.96 -3.97
CA SER A 68 -18.34 9.22 -4.38
C SER A 68 -19.56 9.52 -3.50
N ASP A 69 -19.38 9.95 -2.25
CA ASP A 69 -20.47 10.20 -1.31
C ASP A 69 -21.15 11.58 -1.49
N LEU A 70 -20.60 12.47 -2.32
CA LEU A 70 -21.19 13.79 -2.65
C LEU A 70 -22.12 13.76 -3.88
N SER A 71 -22.17 12.66 -4.63
CA SER A 71 -22.96 12.55 -5.87
C SER A 71 -24.29 11.79 -5.76
N SER A 72 -24.65 11.26 -4.59
CA SER A 72 -25.84 10.40 -4.41
C SER A 72 -27.05 11.06 -3.73
N GLU A 73 -27.13 12.39 -3.68
CA GLU A 73 -28.28 13.15 -3.11
C GLU A 73 -29.29 13.59 -4.17
N THR A 74 -29.74 12.71 -5.09
CA THR A 74 -31.09 12.79 -5.67
C THR A 74 -31.47 11.42 -6.27
N PHE A 75 -32.76 11.07 -6.22
CA PHE A 75 -33.39 9.79 -6.60
C PHE A 75 -33.55 8.74 -5.48
N LYS A 76 -34.50 9.05 -4.60
CA LYS A 76 -35.19 8.08 -3.73
C LYS A 76 -36.08 7.16 -4.56
N THR A 77 -35.93 5.85 -4.44
CA THR A 77 -37.07 4.88 -4.40
C THR A 77 -36.63 3.51 -3.85
N LYS A 78 -37.16 3.15 -2.67
CA LYS A 78 -37.16 1.79 -2.06
C LYS A 78 -38.35 0.98 -2.66
N PRO A 79 -38.45 -0.39 -2.63
CA PRO A 79 -38.36 -1.19 -1.38
C PRO A 79 -38.02 -2.72 -1.41
N LYS A 80 -37.51 -3.20 -0.24
CA LYS A 80 -37.90 -4.40 0.57
C LYS A 80 -37.32 -5.84 0.37
N LEU A 81 -36.81 -6.38 1.50
CA LEU A 81 -36.84 -7.77 2.09
C LEU A 81 -35.96 -8.88 1.44
N LYS A 82 -35.22 -9.79 2.13
CA LYS A 82 -35.45 -10.60 3.36
C LYS A 82 -34.13 -11.04 4.08
N ALA A 83 -34.28 -11.50 5.32
CA ALA A 83 -33.27 -12.00 6.28
C ALA A 83 -32.87 -13.48 6.14
N ALA A 84 -31.69 -13.89 6.66
CA ALA A 84 -31.47 -15.04 7.57
C ALA A 84 -29.96 -15.33 7.86
N LYS A 85 -29.69 -15.82 9.09
CA LYS A 85 -28.37 -16.05 9.76
C LYS A 85 -27.65 -17.34 9.33
N LYS A 86 -26.31 -17.39 9.46
CA LYS A 86 -25.58 -18.55 10.05
C LYS A 86 -24.19 -18.16 10.59
N LYS A 87 -23.85 -18.63 11.80
CA LYS A 87 -22.59 -18.43 12.54
C LYS A 87 -21.63 -19.61 12.31
N SER A 88 -20.31 -19.37 12.33
CA SER A 88 -19.30 -20.32 12.88
C SER A 88 -17.96 -19.63 13.15
N ASN A 89 -17.31 -20.04 14.25
CA ASN A 89 -16.17 -19.44 14.98
C ASN A 89 -14.81 -20.11 14.67
N LEU A 90 -13.71 -19.41 15.02
CA LEU A 90 -12.30 -19.85 15.30
C LEU A 90 -11.47 -20.44 14.12
N ASN A 91 -10.15 -20.24 13.93
CA ASN A 91 -9.01 -19.72 14.71
C ASN A 91 -7.86 -19.41 13.69
N LYS A 92 -7.12 -18.28 13.78
CA LYS A 92 -5.80 -18.06 14.44
C LYS A 92 -4.58 -18.79 13.83
N ILE A 93 -3.71 -18.04 13.13
CA ILE A 93 -2.23 -18.00 13.19
C ILE A 93 -1.88 -16.54 12.75
N GLY A 94 -1.16 -15.66 13.43
CA GLY A 94 -0.17 -15.82 14.49
C GLY A 94 1.24 -15.55 13.95
N PHE A 95 1.68 -14.28 13.93
CA PHE A 95 3.08 -13.97 14.28
C PHE A 95 3.08 -12.70 15.14
N ASN A 96 3.48 -12.92 16.40
CA ASN A 96 3.68 -11.91 17.42
C ASN A 96 5.05 -11.26 17.21
N GLU A 97 5.19 -10.00 17.60
CA GLU A 97 6.23 -9.63 18.56
C GLU A 97 5.78 -8.44 19.40
N THR A 98 5.49 -8.80 20.64
CA THR A 98 5.47 -8.08 21.91
C THR A 98 5.70 -6.56 21.92
N ASN A 99 4.70 -5.85 22.45
CA ASN A 99 4.90 -4.61 23.19
C ASN A 99 5.10 -4.92 24.69
N LYS A 100 5.85 -4.02 25.37
CA LYS A 100 5.68 -3.50 26.76
C LYS A 100 6.65 -4.05 27.83
N PRO A 101 6.98 -3.35 28.96
CA PRO A 101 6.70 -1.96 29.41
C PRO A 101 7.92 -1.12 29.86
N ASP A 102 7.61 0.13 30.23
CA ASP A 102 8.40 1.18 30.89
C ASP A 102 9.15 0.82 32.20
N GLU A 103 10.04 1.76 32.56
CA GLU A 103 10.59 2.13 33.89
C GLU A 103 11.83 1.41 34.43
N ALA A 104 12.96 2.15 34.49
CA ALA A 104 13.71 2.37 35.73
C ALA A 104 14.78 3.48 35.56
N VAL A 105 14.61 4.53 36.35
CA VAL A 105 15.62 5.53 36.73
C VAL A 105 16.69 4.86 37.61
N GLN A 106 17.99 5.06 37.34
CA GLN A 106 19.13 5.13 38.30
C GLN A 106 20.46 5.20 37.50
N THR A 107 21.16 6.34 37.47
CA THR A 107 22.37 6.62 38.26
C THR A 107 23.69 6.12 37.65
N LEU A 108 24.46 7.02 37.02
CA LEU A 108 25.74 7.59 37.50
C LEU A 108 26.21 8.70 36.54
#